data_AF-Q5JXL9-F1
#
_entry.id   AF-Q5JXL9-F1
#
_cell.length_a   1.000
_cell.length_b   1.000
_cell.length_c   1.000
_cell.angle_alpha   90.00
_cell.angle_beta   90.00
_cell.angle_gamma   90.00
#
_symmetry.space_group_name_H-M   'P 1'
#
loop_
_entity.id
_entity.type
_entity.pdbx_description
1 polymer ?
#
loop_
_entity_poly.entity_id
_entity_poly.type
_entity_poly.pdbx_seq_one_letter_code
_entity_poly.pdbx_strand_id
1 'polypeptide(L)'
;MEKYVRLQKIGEGSFGKAILVKSTEDGRQYVIKEINISRMSSKEREESRREVAVLANMKHPNIVQYRESFEENGSLYIVMDYCEGGDLFKRINAQKGVLFQEDQILDWFVQICLALKHVHDRKILHRDIKSQNIFLTKDGTV
;
A
#
# COMPACT_ATOMS: atom_id res chain seq x y z
N MET A 1 8.92 2.59 -17.51
CA MET A 1 7.88 3.58 -17.07
C MET A 1 6.84 4.01 -18.13
N GLU A 2 6.84 3.50 -19.37
CA GLU A 2 6.01 4.05 -20.46
C GLU A 2 4.48 3.93 -20.26
N LYS A 3 4.03 2.94 -19.48
CA LYS A 3 2.61 2.71 -19.17
C LYS A 3 2.01 3.66 -18.13
N TYR A 4 2.83 4.42 -17.42
CA TYR A 4 2.42 5.17 -16.23
C TYR A 4 2.91 6.61 -16.26
N VAL A 5 1.97 7.56 -16.31
CA VAL A 5 2.26 9.00 -16.22
C VAL A 5 2.32 9.40 -14.76
N ARG A 6 3.47 9.93 -14.32
CA ARG A 6 3.64 10.44 -12.95
C ARG A 6 2.78 11.69 -12.73
N LEU A 7 2.01 11.70 -11.64
CA LEU A 7 1.18 12.84 -11.27
C LEU A 7 1.77 13.58 -10.08
N GLN A 8 1.97 12.90 -8.96
CA GLN A 8 2.35 13.53 -7.70
C GLN A 8 3.13 12.56 -6.80
N LYS A 9 4.13 13.07 -6.07
CA LYS A 9 4.74 12.34 -4.94
C LYS A 9 3.81 12.44 -3.73
N ILE A 10 3.32 11.29 -3.25
CA ILE A 10 2.34 11.22 -2.15
C ILE A 10 2.94 10.75 -0.82
N GLY A 11 4.16 10.21 -0.85
CA GLY A 11 4.86 9.80 0.35
C GLY A 11 6.34 9.54 0.12
N GLU A 12 7.10 9.61 1.20
CA GLU A 12 8.49 9.17 1.27
C GLU A 12 8.74 8.59 2.65
N GLY A 13 9.37 7.42 2.70
CA GLY A 13 9.72 6.76 3.94
C GLY A 13 11.02 5.99 3.80
N SER A 14 11.36 5.22 4.82
CA SER A 14 12.55 4.36 4.87
C SER A 14 12.63 3.37 3.71
N PHE A 15 11.48 2.93 3.18
CA PHE A 15 11.39 1.99 2.07
C PHE A 15 11.39 2.64 0.69
N GLY A 16 11.52 3.98 0.60
CA GLY A 16 11.56 4.71 -0.66
C GLY A 16 10.36 5.64 -0.88
N LYS A 17 10.05 5.91 -2.15
CA LYS A 17 9.08 6.95 -2.55
C LYS A 17 7.78 6.33 -3.01
N ALA A 18 6.65 6.94 -2.63
CA ALA A 18 5.34 6.62 -3.16
C ALA A 18 4.88 7.73 -4.12
N ILE A 19 4.55 7.33 -5.34
CA ILE A 19 4.21 8.23 -6.44
C ILE A 19 2.82 7.86 -6.97
N LEU A 20 1.88 8.80 -6.95
CA LEU A 20 0.61 8.68 -7.65
C LEU A 20 0.86 8.79 -9.15
N VAL A 21 0.33 7.84 -9.91
CA VAL A 21 0.45 7.76 -11.35
C VAL A 21 -0.91 7.53 -12.01
N LYS A 22 -1.01 7.82 -13.30
CA LYS A 22 -2.14 7.46 -14.16
C LYS A 22 -1.69 6.45 -15.20
N SER A 23 -2.39 5.33 -15.30
CA SER A 23 -2.15 4.34 -16.35
C SER A 23 -2.58 4.90 -17.71
N THR A 24 -1.75 4.71 -18.73
CA THR A 24 -2.09 5.08 -20.12
C THR A 24 -2.98 4.02 -20.78
N GLU A 25 -3.07 2.82 -20.22
CA GLU A 25 -3.85 1.70 -20.78
C GLU A 25 -5.34 1.80 -20.41
N ASP A 26 -5.66 2.10 -19.15
CA ASP A 26 -7.04 2.12 -18.62
C ASP A 26 -7.47 3.49 -18.05
N GLY A 27 -6.56 4.46 -17.99
CA GLY A 27 -6.82 5.80 -17.47
C GLY A 27 -7.01 5.88 -15.94
N ARG A 28 -6.89 4.77 -15.21
CA ARG A 28 -7.08 4.72 -13.75
C ARG A 28 -5.82 5.19 -13.01
N GLN A 29 -6.02 5.59 -11.76
CA GLN A 29 -4.94 6.02 -10.87
C GLN A 29 -4.38 4.84 -10.07
N TYR A 30 -3.06 4.85 -9.90
CA TYR A 30 -2.30 3.84 -9.16
C TYR A 30 -1.23 4.50 -8.30
N VAL A 31 -0.72 3.75 -7.34
CA VAL A 31 0.49 4.13 -6.61
C VAL A 31 1.64 3.27 -7.09
N ILE A 32 2.76 3.92 -7.39
CA ILE A 32 4.05 3.26 -7.60
C ILE A 32 4.91 3.50 -6.37
N LYS A 33 5.30 2.42 -5.69
CA LYS A 33 6.34 2.43 -4.67
C LYS A 33 7.68 2.16 -5.34
N GLU A 34 8.57 3.15 -5.30
CA GLU A 34 9.93 3.08 -5.82
C GLU A 34 10.91 2.77 -4.69
N ILE A 35 11.61 1.64 -4.81
CA ILE A 35 12.59 1.14 -3.85
C ILE A 35 13.96 1.12 -4.53
N ASN A 36 14.93 1.86 -4.00
CA ASN A 36 16.29 1.85 -4.55
C ASN A 36 17.00 0.54 -4.16
N ILE A 37 17.24 -0.33 -5.14
CA ILE A 37 17.90 -1.62 -4.92
C ILE A 37 19.38 -1.59 -5.35
N SER A 38 19.85 -0.53 -6.01
CA SER A 38 21.22 -0.44 -6.49
C SER A 38 22.25 -0.45 -5.36
N ARG A 39 21.89 0.10 -4.20
CA ARG A 39 22.74 0.14 -2.99
C ARG A 39 22.60 -1.10 -2.10
N MET A 40 21.67 -1.99 -2.40
CA MET A 40 21.44 -3.21 -1.63
C MET A 40 22.46 -4.30 -2.00
N SER A 41 22.87 -5.08 -1.01
CA SER A 41 23.59 -6.33 -1.20
C SER A 41 22.75 -7.35 -1.98
N SER A 42 23.40 -8.38 -2.53
CA SER A 42 22.72 -9.45 -3.26
C SER A 42 21.63 -10.13 -2.41
N LYS A 43 21.86 -10.25 -1.10
CA LYS A 43 20.91 -10.85 -0.16
C LYS A 43 19.68 -9.97 0.05
N GLU A 44 19.86 -8.67 0.28
CA GLU A 44 18.75 -7.72 0.46
C GLU A 44 17.89 -7.58 -0.80
N ARG A 45 18.50 -7.65 -1.99
CA ARG A 45 17.77 -7.66 -3.26
C ARG A 45 16.88 -8.90 -3.39
N GLU A 46 17.40 -10.06 -3.03
CA GLU A 46 16.64 -11.32 -3.03
C GLU A 46 15.49 -11.28 -2.01
N GLU A 47 15.73 -10.75 -0.82
CA GLU A 47 14.68 -10.53 0.19
C GLU A 47 13.58 -9.59 -0.33
N SER A 48 13.96 -8.48 -0.97
CA SER A 48 13.00 -7.53 -1.58
C SER A 48 12.14 -8.18 -2.66
N ARG A 49 12.72 -9.05 -3.52
CA ARG A 49 11.95 -9.79 -4.54
C ARG A 49 11.00 -10.81 -3.92
N ARG A 50 11.39 -11.47 -2.84
CA ARG A 50 10.50 -12.38 -2.10
C ARG A 50 9.33 -11.63 -1.47
N GLU A 51 9.55 -10.44 -0.92
CA GLU A 51 8.46 -9.60 -0.41
C GLU A 51 7.46 -9.23 -1.50
N VAL A 52 7.94 -8.88 -2.70
CA VAL A 52 7.06 -8.64 -3.86
C VAL A 52 6.26 -9.90 -4.22
N ALA A 53 6.88 -11.07 -4.22
CA ALA A 53 6.17 -12.32 -4.49
C ALA A 53 5.09 -12.62 -3.44
N VAL A 54 5.35 -12.30 -2.17
CA VAL A 54 4.34 -12.39 -1.10
C VAL A 54 3.18 -11.44 -1.39
N LEU A 55 3.47 -10.16 -1.68
CA LEU A 55 2.45 -9.14 -1.99
C LEU A 55 1.59 -9.54 -3.20
N ALA A 56 2.19 -10.08 -4.25
CA ALA A 56 1.48 -10.53 -5.45
C ALA A 56 0.45 -11.65 -5.18
N ASN A 57 0.63 -12.40 -4.10
CA ASN A 57 -0.28 -13.48 -3.68
C ASN A 57 -1.30 -13.05 -2.62
N MET A 58 -1.28 -11.79 -2.16
CA MET A 58 -2.29 -11.25 -1.25
C MET A 58 -3.47 -10.71 -2.05
N LYS A 59 -4.59 -11.44 -2.04
CA LYS A 59 -5.84 -11.05 -2.71
C LYS A 59 -6.99 -11.09 -1.73
N HIS A 60 -7.40 -9.92 -1.25
CA HIS A 60 -8.44 -9.76 -0.25
C HIS A 60 -9.07 -8.36 -0.39
N PRO A 61 -10.39 -8.18 -0.21
CA PRO A 61 -11.03 -6.87 -0.35
C PRO A 61 -10.46 -5.78 0.55
N ASN A 62 -9.97 -6.15 1.74
CA ASN A 62 -9.37 -5.22 2.72
C ASN A 62 -7.82 -5.24 2.72
N ILE A 63 -7.20 -5.63 1.60
CA ILE A 63 -5.75 -5.52 1.40
C ILE A 63 -5.53 -4.78 0.09
N VAL A 64 -4.70 -3.73 0.13
CA VAL A 64 -4.34 -2.96 -1.08
C VAL A 64 -3.82 -3.90 -2.16
N GLN A 65 -4.50 -3.88 -3.31
CA GLN A 65 -4.26 -4.86 -4.37
C GLN A 65 -2.95 -4.55 -5.09
N TYR A 66 -2.07 -5.55 -5.14
CA TYR A 66 -0.92 -5.57 -6.03
C TYR A 66 -1.38 -5.71 -7.49
N ARG A 67 -0.80 -4.92 -8.40
CA ARG A 67 -1.03 -5.02 -9.84
C ARG A 67 0.15 -5.69 -10.55
N GLU A 68 1.33 -5.08 -10.46
CA GLU A 68 2.54 -5.55 -11.12
C GLU A 68 3.81 -4.96 -10.46
N SER A 69 4.97 -5.44 -10.87
CA SER A 69 6.26 -4.89 -10.46
C SER A 69 7.31 -5.05 -11.54
N PHE A 70 8.26 -4.12 -11.61
CA PHE A 70 9.36 -4.16 -12.56
C PHE A 70 10.62 -3.49 -11.99
N GLU A 71 11.78 -3.86 -12.52
CA GLU A 71 13.07 -3.25 -12.18
C GLU A 71 13.52 -2.33 -13.34
N GLU A 72 13.86 -1.08 -13.03
CA GLU A 72 14.33 -0.09 -14.02
C GLU A 72 15.33 0.85 -13.33
N ASN A 73 16.43 1.19 -14.00
CA ASN A 73 17.44 2.14 -13.50
C ASN A 73 17.95 1.85 -12.06
N GLY A 74 18.11 0.57 -11.70
CA GLY A 74 18.57 0.16 -10.37
C GLY A 74 17.56 0.36 -9.25
N SER A 75 16.28 0.52 -9.58
CA SER A 75 15.17 0.61 -8.62
C SER A 75 14.11 -0.44 -8.95
N LEU A 76 13.48 -0.96 -7.89
CA LEU A 76 12.30 -1.82 -7.96
C LEU A 76 11.05 -0.96 -7.82
N TYR A 77 10.14 -1.09 -8.77
CA TYR A 77 8.86 -0.39 -8.81
C TYR A 77 7.74 -1.39 -8.55
N ILE A 78 6.89 -1.10 -7.58
CA ILE A 78 5.71 -1.91 -7.23
C ILE A 78 4.47 -1.07 -7.50
N VAL A 79 3.61 -1.53 -8.40
CA VAL A 79 2.36 -0.89 -8.77
C VAL A 79 1.22 -1.50 -7.95
N MET A 80 0.44 -0.64 -7.31
CA MET A 80 -0.68 -1.02 -6.45
C MET A 80 -1.86 -0.06 -6.61
N ASP A 81 -3.04 -0.49 -6.19
CA ASP A 81 -4.23 0.35 -6.22
C ASP A 81 -4.04 1.62 -5.38
N TYR A 82 -4.66 2.71 -5.85
CA TYR A 82 -4.67 3.98 -5.13
C TYR A 82 -5.90 4.07 -4.23
N CYS A 83 -5.67 4.31 -2.94
CA CYS A 83 -6.73 4.54 -1.96
C CYS A 83 -6.93 6.05 -1.75
N GLU A 84 -8.01 6.61 -2.32
CA GLU A 84 -8.22 8.07 -2.39
C GLU A 84 -8.56 8.71 -1.04
N GLY A 85 -9.08 7.93 -0.09
CA GLY A 85 -9.37 8.36 1.28
C GLY A 85 -8.11 8.59 2.12
N GLY A 86 -6.92 8.24 1.60
CA GLY A 86 -5.65 8.39 2.31
C GLY A 86 -5.49 7.38 3.44
N ASP A 87 -4.64 7.69 4.41
CA ASP A 87 -4.39 6.82 5.56
C ASP A 87 -5.29 7.17 6.76
N LEU A 88 -5.60 6.16 7.57
CA LEU A 88 -6.44 6.28 8.76
C LEU A 88 -5.85 7.27 9.78
N PHE A 89 -4.52 7.41 9.84
CA PHE A 89 -3.86 8.39 10.69
C PHE A 89 -4.25 9.83 10.34
N LYS A 90 -4.20 10.22 9.06
CA LYS A 90 -4.70 11.51 8.59
C LYS A 90 -6.19 11.67 8.87
N ARG A 91 -6.98 10.60 8.68
CA ARG A 91 -8.42 10.62 8.97
C ARG A 91 -8.71 10.91 10.44
N ILE A 92 -7.95 10.31 11.36
CA ILE A 92 -8.05 10.58 12.81
C ILE A 92 -7.65 12.03 13.12
N ASN A 93 -6.51 12.51 12.60
CA ASN A 93 -6.06 13.88 12.86
C ASN A 93 -7.05 14.94 12.33
N ALA A 94 -7.73 14.66 11.23
CA ALA A 94 -8.75 15.54 10.68
C ALA A 94 -9.96 15.74 11.62
N GLN A 95 -10.19 14.86 12.59
CA GLN A 95 -11.24 15.04 13.60
C GLN A 95 -10.91 16.11 14.65
N LYS A 96 -9.67 16.60 14.70
CA LYS A 96 -9.25 17.66 15.65
C LYS A 96 -9.63 17.35 17.12
N GLY A 97 -9.49 16.08 17.51
CA GLY A 97 -9.78 15.59 18.87
C GLY A 97 -11.21 15.12 19.10
N VAL A 98 -12.11 15.26 18.11
CA VAL A 98 -13.44 14.65 18.17
C VAL A 98 -13.33 13.13 17.95
N LEU A 99 -14.02 12.35 18.77
CA LEU A 99 -14.01 10.89 18.63
C LEU A 99 -14.97 10.45 17.52
N PHE A 100 -14.61 9.36 16.83
CA PHE A 100 -15.54 8.68 15.94
C PHE A 100 -16.60 7.95 16.74
N GLN A 101 -17.76 7.73 16.11
CA GLN A 101 -18.77 6.82 16.64
C GLN A 101 -18.21 5.40 16.74
N GLU A 102 -18.61 4.67 17.77
CA GLU A 102 -18.13 3.32 18.03
C GLU A 102 -18.43 2.37 16.85
N ASP A 103 -19.62 2.47 16.26
CA ASP A 103 -20.00 1.68 15.08
C ASP A 103 -19.00 1.83 13.92
N GLN A 104 -18.57 3.06 13.63
CA GLN A 104 -17.58 3.32 12.58
C GLN A 104 -16.21 2.71 12.91
N ILE A 105 -15.81 2.75 14.18
CA ILE A 105 -14.56 2.15 14.65
C ILE A 105 -14.63 0.63 14.50
N LEU A 106 -15.76 0.02 14.87
CA LEU A 106 -15.99 -1.42 14.74
C LEU A 106 -15.99 -1.84 13.27
N ASP A 107 -16.59 -1.07 12.37
CA ASP A 107 -16.57 -1.34 10.93
C ASP A 107 -15.14 -1.40 10.38
N TRP A 108 -14.29 -0.44 10.73
CA TRP A 108 -12.87 -0.46 10.35
C TRP A 108 -12.13 -1.62 11.00
N PHE A 109 -12.38 -1.86 12.29
CA PHE A 109 -11.71 -2.92 13.05
C PHE A 109 -11.99 -4.29 12.47
N VAL A 110 -13.24 -4.59 12.10
CA VAL A 110 -13.63 -5.85 11.46
C VAL A 110 -12.89 -6.05 10.14
N GLN A 111 -12.83 -5.02 9.29
CA GLN A 111 -12.12 -5.08 8.01
C GLN A 111 -10.61 -5.34 8.19
N ILE A 112 -9.99 -4.66 9.16
CA ILE A 112 -8.58 -4.88 9.52
C ILE A 112 -8.37 -6.32 10.02
N CYS A 113 -9.27 -6.84 10.85
CA CYS A 113 -9.22 -8.22 11.34
C CYS A 113 -9.38 -9.24 10.21
N LEU A 114 -10.26 -9.01 9.23
CA LEU A 114 -10.41 -9.87 8.06
C LEU A 114 -9.15 -9.90 7.20
N ALA A 115 -8.55 -8.73 6.95
CA ALA A 115 -7.26 -8.62 6.26
C ALA A 115 -6.15 -9.37 7.00
N LEU A 116 -6.03 -9.16 8.31
CA LEU A 116 -5.03 -9.83 9.15
C LEU A 116 -5.23 -11.33 9.20
N LYS A 117 -6.49 -11.80 9.29
CA LYS A 117 -6.79 -13.22 9.20
C LYS A 117 -6.30 -13.80 7.87
N HIS A 118 -6.56 -13.14 6.74
CA HIS A 118 -6.10 -13.59 5.43
C HIS A 118 -4.57 -13.71 5.35
N VAL A 119 -3.85 -12.75 5.94
CA VAL A 119 -2.37 -12.74 6.05
C VAL A 119 -1.89 -13.89 6.95
N HIS A 120 -2.50 -14.07 8.12
CA HIS A 120 -2.10 -15.09 9.10
C HIS A 120 -2.44 -16.52 8.65
N ASP A 121 -3.53 -16.74 7.92
CA ASP A 121 -3.88 -18.03 7.34
C ASP A 121 -2.80 -18.52 6.36
N ARG A 122 -2.02 -17.60 5.78
CA ARG A 122 -0.86 -17.87 4.92
C ARG A 122 0.49 -17.89 5.67
N LYS A 123 0.45 -17.90 7.00
CA LYS A 123 1.65 -17.93 7.87
C LYS A 123 2.59 -16.73 7.69
N ILE A 124 2.05 -15.60 7.27
CA ILE A 124 2.78 -14.34 7.15
C ILE A 124 2.44 -13.47 8.36
N LEU A 125 3.40 -12.66 8.80
CA LEU A 125 3.20 -11.64 9.83
C LEU A 125 3.32 -10.27 9.16
N HIS A 126 2.35 -9.37 9.39
CA HIS A 126 2.42 -8.01 8.85
C HIS A 126 3.54 -7.17 9.50
N ARG A 127 3.76 -7.31 10.81
CA ARG A 127 4.82 -6.67 11.62
C ARG A 127 4.81 -5.14 11.72
N ASP A 128 4.09 -4.41 10.86
CA ASP A 128 4.01 -2.94 10.92
C ASP A 128 2.55 -2.43 10.92
N ILE A 129 1.67 -3.04 11.74
CA ILE A 129 0.27 -2.59 11.84
C ILE A 129 0.21 -1.29 12.64
N LYS A 130 -0.23 -0.23 11.96
CA LYS A 130 -0.43 1.12 12.51
C LYS A 130 -1.37 1.89 11.60
N SER A 131 -1.98 2.97 12.11
CA SER A 131 -2.95 3.79 11.35
C SER A 131 -2.40 4.44 10.08
N GLN A 132 -1.08 4.55 9.93
CA GLN A 132 -0.43 5.05 8.70
C GLN A 132 -0.36 4.00 7.58
N ASN A 133 -0.54 2.72 7.91
CA ASN A 133 -0.55 1.60 6.96
C ASN A 133 -1.96 1.02 6.76
N ILE A 134 -2.98 1.69 7.29
CA ILE A 134 -4.39 1.38 7.04
C ILE A 134 -4.90 2.48 6.11
N PHE A 135 -5.24 2.12 4.88
CA PHE A 135 -5.69 3.06 3.86
C PHE A 135 -7.21 2.99 3.74
N LEU A 136 -7.79 4.09 3.28
CA LEU A 136 -9.23 4.22 3.07
C LEU A 136 -9.48 4.47 1.58
N THR A 137 -10.45 3.76 1.01
CA THR A 137 -11.02 4.08 -0.30
C THR A 137 -11.80 5.40 -0.24
N LYS A 138 -12.23 5.91 -1.40
CA LYS A 138 -13.08 7.11 -1.49
C LYS A 138 -14.36 7.04 -0.64
N ASP A 139 -14.96 5.86 -0.52
CA ASP A 139 -16.17 5.58 0.27
C ASP A 139 -15.89 5.31 1.76
N GLY A 140 -14.62 5.27 2.17
CA GLY A 140 -14.23 5.10 3.58
C GLY A 140 -14.07 3.64 4.04
N THR A 141 -14.02 2.71 3.10
CA THR A 141 -13.73 1.29 3.31
C THR A 141 -12.21 1.09 3.49
N VAL A 142 -11.82 0.16 4.37
CA VAL A 142 -10.42 -0.22 4.65
C VAL A 142 -9.94 -1.29 3.67
#